data_AF-A0A0T6B1G4-F1
#
_entry.id   AF-A0A0T6B1G4-F1
#
_cell.length_a   1.000
_cell.length_b   1.000
_cell.length_c   1.000
_cell.angle_alpha   90.00
_cell.angle_beta   90.00
_cell.angle_gamma   90.00
#
_symmetry.space_group_name_H-M   'P 1'
#
loop_
_entity.id
_entity.type
_entity.pdbx_description
1 polymer ?
#
loop_
_entity_poly.entity_id
_entity_poly.type
_entity_poly.pdbx_seq_one_letter_code
_entity_poly.pdbx_strand_id
1 'polypeptide(L)'
;MHEKDQMIDVTKLITDVKNSKLNSSYSIAVRTEQLLENLISHGKWNTAQELMNLIKLRLKKIVDILPQEATANNIMRHILKIVRDEYDAGFKSKGEGQSTLHHLVTADADTDSTDYSKPLSSLKTALLDHLAEYKVELEASADNIASQASEHIHSNEVILTVGKSSTVEKFLKFAAKTRKYHVIVVESAPDYQVFIIYSPIAKLYICISGTCNGCFFK
;
A
#
# COMPACT_ATOMS: atom_id res chain seq x y z
N MET A 1 -27.76 -18.18 -7.12
CA MET A 1 -26.47 -18.58 -7.74
C MET A 1 -25.71 -17.39 -8.35
N HIS A 2 -25.82 -16.17 -7.80
CA HIS A 2 -25.20 -14.94 -8.35
C HIS A 2 -24.16 -14.29 -7.42
N GLU A 3 -24.11 -14.69 -6.15
CA GLU A 3 -23.22 -14.09 -5.15
C GLU A 3 -21.81 -14.72 -5.17
N LYS A 4 -21.69 -15.99 -5.60
CA LYS A 4 -20.40 -16.70 -5.72
C LYS A 4 -19.50 -16.16 -6.84
N ASP A 5 -20.09 -15.57 -7.88
CA ASP A 5 -19.33 -15.06 -9.04
C ASP A 5 -18.70 -13.68 -8.76
N GLN A 6 -19.34 -12.87 -7.90
CA GLN A 6 -18.86 -11.53 -7.52
C GLN A 6 -17.63 -11.53 -6.60
N MET A 7 -17.25 -12.67 -6.01
CA MET A 7 -16.14 -12.77 -5.05
C MET A 7 -14.95 -13.61 -5.53
N ILE A 8 -14.93 -14.00 -6.80
CA ILE A 8 -13.84 -14.78 -7.39
C ILE A 8 -12.53 -13.98 -7.35
N ASP A 9 -12.63 -12.66 -7.58
CA ASP A 9 -11.54 -11.69 -7.51
C ASP A 9 -10.79 -11.74 -6.17
N VAL A 10 -11.51 -11.63 -5.05
CA VAL A 10 -10.95 -11.65 -3.70
C VAL A 10 -10.47 -13.05 -3.33
N THR A 11 -11.17 -14.08 -3.76
CA THR A 11 -10.77 -15.47 -3.46
C THR A 11 -9.45 -15.81 -4.16
N LYS A 12 -9.22 -15.29 -5.38
CA LYS A 12 -7.93 -15.38 -6.07
C LYS A 12 -6.83 -14.63 -5.31
N LEU A 13 -7.07 -13.38 -4.89
CA LEU A 13 -6.10 -12.62 -4.09
C LEU A 13 -5.71 -13.37 -2.80
N ILE A 14 -6.69 -13.89 -2.06
CA ILE A 14 -6.46 -14.68 -0.84
C ILE A 14 -5.62 -15.93 -1.15
N THR A 15 -5.93 -16.62 -2.24
CA THR A 15 -5.19 -17.83 -2.65
C THR A 15 -3.76 -17.50 -3.05
N ASP A 16 -3.53 -16.39 -3.75
CA ASP A 16 -2.20 -15.96 -4.16
C ASP A 16 -1.34 -15.54 -2.97
N VAL A 17 -1.95 -14.89 -1.96
CA VAL A 17 -1.27 -14.56 -0.70
C VAL A 17 -0.96 -15.82 0.10
N LYS A 18 -1.93 -16.72 0.28
CA LYS A 18 -1.75 -17.98 1.04
C LYS A 18 -0.70 -18.90 0.45
N ASN A 19 -0.57 -18.94 -0.88
CA ASN A 19 0.39 -19.78 -1.57
C ASN A 19 1.78 -19.11 -1.69
N SER A 20 2.04 -18.02 -0.97
CA SER A 20 3.32 -17.29 -1.00
C SER A 20 3.75 -16.88 -2.42
N LYS A 21 2.78 -16.61 -3.30
CA LYS A 21 3.06 -16.04 -4.63
C LYS A 21 3.28 -14.53 -4.55
N LEU A 22 2.71 -13.88 -3.52
CA LEU A 22 2.81 -12.45 -3.26
C LEU A 22 3.58 -12.22 -1.95
N ASN A 23 4.90 -12.39 -1.98
CA ASN A 23 5.74 -12.26 -0.78
C ASN A 23 6.17 -10.81 -0.48
N SER A 24 5.89 -9.88 -1.39
CA SER A 24 6.22 -8.47 -1.23
C SER A 24 4.95 -7.67 -0.95
N SER A 25 5.02 -6.78 0.03
CA SER A 25 3.97 -5.80 0.31
C SER A 25 3.61 -5.00 -0.95
N TYR A 26 4.59 -4.66 -1.79
CA TYR A 26 4.36 -4.00 -3.07
C TYR A 26 3.50 -4.84 -4.03
N SER A 27 3.79 -6.13 -4.17
CA SER A 27 3.02 -7.02 -5.05
C SER A 27 1.58 -7.19 -4.56
N ILE A 28 1.38 -7.27 -3.25
CA ILE A 28 0.04 -7.29 -2.64
C ILE A 28 -0.68 -5.97 -2.90
N ALA A 29 0.04 -4.85 -2.80
CA ALA A 29 -0.52 -3.52 -3.02
C ALA A 29 -1.04 -3.35 -4.44
N VAL A 30 -0.19 -3.58 -5.44
CA VAL A 30 -0.56 -3.50 -6.86
C VAL A 30 -1.70 -4.45 -7.19
N ARG A 31 -1.68 -5.68 -6.67
CA ARG A 31 -2.74 -6.66 -6.94
C ARG A 31 -4.08 -6.27 -6.31
N THR A 32 -4.05 -5.63 -5.15
CA THR A 32 -5.25 -5.13 -4.44
C THR A 32 -5.83 -3.91 -5.15
N GLU A 33 -4.98 -2.99 -5.59
CA GLU A 33 -5.37 -1.81 -6.37
C GLU A 33 -6.03 -2.23 -7.69
N GLN A 34 -5.40 -3.12 -8.47
CA GLN A 34 -5.98 -3.68 -9.70
C GLN A 34 -7.33 -4.37 -9.48
N LEU A 35 -7.53 -5.02 -8.32
CA LEU A 35 -8.81 -5.64 -7.99
C LEU A 35 -9.90 -4.58 -7.86
N LEU A 36 -9.59 -3.47 -7.18
CA LEU A 36 -10.53 -2.39 -6.91
C LEU A 36 -10.78 -1.53 -8.15
N GLU A 37 -9.75 -1.29 -8.98
CA GLU A 37 -9.89 -0.68 -10.31
C GLU A 37 -10.87 -1.48 -11.18
N ASN A 38 -10.72 -2.81 -11.23
CA ASN A 38 -11.62 -3.69 -11.96
C ASN A 38 -13.05 -3.65 -11.39
N LEU A 39 -13.19 -3.58 -10.06
CA LEU A 39 -14.48 -3.45 -9.39
C LEU A 39 -15.17 -2.12 -9.73
N ILE A 40 -14.43 -1.02 -9.82
CA ILE A 40 -14.99 0.31 -10.14
C ILE A 40 -15.31 0.40 -11.64
N SER A 41 -14.43 -0.10 -12.50
CA SER A 41 -14.56 -0.07 -13.96
C SER A 41 -15.70 -0.96 -14.47
N HIS A 42 -15.73 -2.23 -14.04
CA HIS A 42 -16.64 -3.25 -14.57
C HIS A 42 -17.77 -3.62 -13.61
N GLY A 43 -17.73 -3.11 -12.37
CA GLY A 43 -18.77 -3.39 -11.37
C GLY A 43 -20.09 -2.73 -11.71
N LYS A 44 -21.16 -3.39 -11.26
CA LYS A 44 -22.53 -2.87 -11.32
C LYS A 44 -22.83 -2.16 -10.01
N TRP A 45 -22.67 -0.85 -9.99
CA TRP A 45 -23.01 0.03 -8.88
C TRP A 45 -23.53 1.35 -9.45
N ASN A 46 -24.54 1.94 -8.80
CA ASN A 46 -25.16 3.20 -9.23
C ASN A 46 -24.91 4.33 -8.22
N THR A 47 -24.58 3.99 -6.98
CA THR A 47 -24.41 4.92 -5.87
C THR A 47 -23.07 4.69 -5.17
N ALA A 48 -22.54 5.73 -4.52
CA ALA A 48 -21.33 5.60 -3.72
C ALA A 48 -21.55 4.63 -2.55
N GLN A 49 -22.75 4.60 -1.97
CA GLN A 49 -23.11 3.66 -0.92
C GLN A 49 -23.01 2.19 -1.36
N GLU A 50 -23.54 1.86 -2.54
CA GLU A 50 -23.42 0.51 -3.12
C GLU A 50 -21.96 0.10 -3.31
N LEU A 51 -21.16 0.99 -3.92
CA LEU A 51 -19.74 0.74 -4.13
C LEU A 51 -18.99 0.54 -2.80
N MET A 52 -19.23 1.39 -1.81
CA MET A 52 -18.64 1.25 -0.47
C MET A 52 -19.04 -0.07 0.19
N ASN A 53 -20.29 -0.49 0.07
CA ASN A 53 -20.76 -1.77 0.62
C ASN A 53 -20.08 -2.96 -0.07
N LEU A 54 -19.91 -2.90 -1.40
CA LEU A 54 -19.18 -3.91 -2.16
C LEU A 54 -17.71 -4.03 -1.72
N ILE A 55 -17.05 -2.90 -1.43
CA ILE A 55 -15.66 -2.90 -0.95
C ILE A 55 -15.59 -3.38 0.51
N LYS A 56 -16.49 -2.90 1.39
CA LYS A 56 -16.56 -3.33 2.81
C LYS A 56 -16.78 -4.84 2.94
N LEU A 57 -17.64 -5.42 2.10
CA LEU A 57 -17.89 -6.86 2.09
C LEU A 57 -16.64 -7.67 1.74
N ARG A 58 -15.87 -7.20 0.75
CA ARG A 58 -14.58 -7.79 0.35
C ARG A 58 -13.51 -7.64 1.43
N LEU A 59 -13.42 -6.45 2.01
CA LEU A 59 -12.50 -6.14 3.11
C LEU A 59 -12.75 -7.05 4.31
N LYS A 60 -14.02 -7.21 4.72
CA LYS A 60 -14.39 -8.11 5.82
C LYS A 60 -13.89 -9.54 5.59
N LYS A 61 -14.09 -10.07 4.38
CA LYS A 61 -13.62 -11.42 4.01
C LYS A 61 -12.09 -11.56 4.06
N ILE A 62 -11.34 -10.53 3.66
CA ILE A 62 -9.88 -10.55 3.75
C ILE A 62 -9.43 -10.51 5.21
N VAL A 63 -10.01 -9.63 6.03
CA VAL A 63 -9.69 -9.53 7.46
C VAL A 63 -9.98 -10.84 8.19
N ASP A 64 -11.11 -11.48 7.89
CA ASP A 64 -11.53 -12.74 8.52
C ASP A 64 -10.58 -13.90 8.16
N ILE A 65 -9.99 -13.91 6.96
CA ILE A 65 -9.18 -15.03 6.46
C ILE A 65 -7.67 -14.78 6.62
N LEU A 66 -7.23 -13.53 6.50
CA LEU A 66 -5.82 -13.08 6.51
C LEU A 66 -5.67 -11.86 7.45
N PRO A 67 -5.80 -12.05 8.77
CA PRO A 67 -5.76 -10.93 9.72
C PRO A 67 -4.38 -10.25 9.79
N GLN A 68 -3.30 -10.98 9.48
CA GLN A 68 -1.93 -10.47 9.48
C GLN A 68 -1.62 -9.56 8.28
N GLU A 69 -2.44 -9.63 7.22
CA GLU A 69 -2.20 -8.92 5.97
C GLU A 69 -2.69 -7.47 6.03
N ALA A 70 -1.88 -6.60 6.64
CA ALA A 70 -2.22 -5.19 6.79
C ALA A 70 -2.26 -4.43 5.45
N THR A 71 -1.43 -4.81 4.46
CA THR A 71 -1.27 -4.05 3.21
C THR A 71 -2.55 -3.97 2.39
N ALA A 72 -3.16 -5.12 2.09
CA ALA A 72 -4.43 -5.16 1.35
C ALA A 72 -5.54 -4.44 2.10
N ASN A 73 -5.59 -4.61 3.43
CA ASN A 73 -6.57 -3.98 4.30
C ASN A 73 -6.44 -2.45 4.30
N ASN A 74 -5.20 -1.94 4.36
CA ASN A 74 -4.91 -0.50 4.33
C ASN A 74 -5.31 0.13 3.00
N ILE A 75 -5.02 -0.54 1.87
CA ILE A 75 -5.38 -0.05 0.54
C ILE A 75 -6.89 -0.02 0.34
N MET A 76 -7.61 -1.07 0.77
CA MET A 76 -9.07 -1.07 0.72
C MET A 76 -9.70 0.03 1.60
N ARG A 77 -9.15 0.27 2.79
CA ARG A 77 -9.58 1.39 3.65
C ARG A 77 -9.27 2.75 3.02
N HIS A 78 -8.12 2.89 2.37
CA HIS A 78 -7.73 4.10 1.67
C HIS A 78 -8.69 4.39 0.52
N ILE A 79 -9.00 3.40 -0.30
CA ILE A 79 -9.94 3.55 -1.42
C ILE A 79 -11.37 3.83 -0.94
N LEU A 80 -11.80 3.26 0.20
CA LEU A 80 -13.06 3.65 0.84
C LEU A 80 -13.10 5.12 1.26
N LYS A 81 -11.95 5.71 1.62
CA LYS A 81 -11.85 7.13 1.92
C LYS A 81 -11.90 7.96 0.64
N ILE A 82 -11.15 7.57 -0.40
CA ILE A 82 -11.19 8.22 -1.72
C ILE A 82 -12.62 8.27 -2.26
N VAL A 83 -13.38 7.17 -2.16
CA VAL A 83 -14.79 7.14 -2.59
C VAL A 83 -15.65 8.17 -1.85
N ARG A 84 -15.42 8.38 -0.56
CA ARG A 84 -16.14 9.41 0.22
C ARG A 84 -15.72 10.81 -0.17
N ASP A 85 -14.41 11.04 -0.27
CA ASP A 85 -13.84 12.36 -0.56
C ASP A 85 -14.26 12.84 -1.96
N GLU A 86 -14.21 11.98 -2.98
CA GLU A 86 -14.64 12.30 -4.36
C GLU A 86 -16.16 12.51 -4.47
N TYR A 87 -16.94 11.74 -3.71
CA TYR A 87 -18.39 11.94 -3.65
C TYR A 87 -18.74 13.29 -3.04
N ASP A 88 -18.15 13.60 -1.89
CA ASP A 88 -18.40 14.84 -1.18
C ASP A 88 -17.92 16.05 -1.99
N ALA A 89 -16.78 15.95 -2.69
CA ALA A 89 -16.28 16.98 -3.61
C ALA A 89 -17.24 17.21 -4.80
N GLY A 90 -17.71 16.13 -5.43
CA GLY A 90 -18.65 16.21 -6.55
C GLY A 90 -20.02 16.78 -6.18
N PHE A 91 -20.48 16.57 -4.94
CA PHE A 91 -21.71 17.19 -4.43
C PHE A 91 -21.51 18.64 -3.99
N LYS A 92 -20.38 18.99 -3.36
CA LYS A 92 -20.03 20.37 -3.02
C LYS A 92 -19.91 21.25 -4.28
N SER A 93 -19.38 20.72 -5.38
CA SER A 93 -19.26 21.45 -6.65
C SER A 93 -20.60 21.74 -7.33
N LYS A 94 -21.67 20.98 -7.05
CA LYS A 94 -23.04 21.26 -7.56
C LYS A 94 -23.84 22.23 -6.68
N GLY A 95 -23.36 22.55 -5.48
CA GLY A 95 -24.02 23.39 -4.51
C GLY A 95 -23.15 24.57 -4.09
N GLU A 96 -22.91 25.53 -4.99
CA GLU A 96 -22.38 26.83 -4.58
C GLU A 96 -23.50 27.73 -4.05
N GLY A 97 -23.46 27.99 -2.73
CA GLY A 97 -24.24 29.05 -2.11
C GLY A 97 -24.50 28.81 -0.62
N GLN A 98 -23.56 29.24 0.22
CA GLN A 98 -23.69 29.47 1.67
C GLN A 98 -23.49 28.25 2.61
N SER A 99 -22.24 27.84 2.84
CA SER A 99 -21.86 27.41 4.18
C SER A 99 -21.52 28.65 5.02
N THR A 100 -22.55 29.29 5.56
CA THR A 100 -22.37 30.34 6.57
C THR A 100 -21.59 29.79 7.75
N LEU A 101 -20.80 30.64 8.42
CA LEU A 101 -20.04 30.35 9.64
C LEU A 101 -20.80 29.50 10.68
N HIS A 102 -22.13 29.59 10.69
CA HIS A 102 -23.01 28.78 11.51
C HIS A 102 -22.84 27.27 11.29
N HIS A 103 -22.62 26.80 10.05
CA HIS A 103 -22.47 25.37 9.74
C HIS A 103 -21.12 24.77 10.19
N LEU A 104 -20.12 25.63 10.46
CA LEU A 104 -18.84 25.23 11.08
C LEU A 104 -18.94 25.21 12.62
N VAL A 105 -19.80 26.05 13.20
CA VAL A 105 -19.99 26.17 14.66
C VAL A 105 -21.05 25.19 15.18
N THR A 106 -22.02 24.79 14.36
CA THR A 106 -23.00 23.73 14.69
C THR A 106 -22.63 22.36 14.15
N ALA A 107 -21.47 22.21 13.51
CA ALA A 107 -20.88 20.91 13.25
C ALA A 107 -20.33 20.36 14.59
N ASP A 108 -21.24 19.94 15.47
CA ASP A 108 -20.93 18.90 16.43
C ASP A 108 -20.29 17.73 15.67
N ALA A 109 -19.32 17.07 16.29
CA ALA A 109 -18.43 16.07 15.69
C ALA A 109 -19.09 14.78 15.14
N ASP A 110 -20.41 14.80 14.91
CA ASP A 110 -21.27 13.71 14.45
C ASP A 110 -21.95 13.97 13.07
N THR A 111 -21.46 14.91 12.26
CA THR A 111 -21.88 15.03 10.84
C THR A 111 -21.26 13.93 9.95
N ASP A 112 -21.65 12.69 10.20
CA ASP A 112 -21.28 11.50 9.41
C ASP A 112 -22.48 10.98 8.57
N SER A 113 -23.49 11.82 8.33
CA SER A 113 -24.68 11.47 7.54
C SER A 113 -24.79 12.25 6.25
N THR A 114 -23.70 12.37 5.48
CA THR A 114 -23.84 12.64 4.04
C THR A 114 -24.58 11.45 3.42
N ASP A 115 -25.71 11.71 2.77
CA ASP A 115 -26.50 10.68 2.11
C ASP A 115 -25.79 10.23 0.83
N TYR A 116 -25.03 9.14 0.93
CA TYR A 116 -24.29 8.51 -0.18
C TYR A 116 -25.19 7.74 -1.17
N SER A 117 -26.51 7.79 -1.01
CA SER A 117 -27.48 7.09 -1.85
C SER A 117 -27.79 7.83 -3.16
N LYS A 118 -27.42 9.11 -3.28
CA LYS A 118 -27.70 9.87 -4.49
C LYS A 118 -26.71 9.50 -5.60
N PRO A 119 -27.17 9.18 -6.83
CA PRO A 119 -26.28 8.82 -7.91
C PRO A 119 -25.50 10.04 -8.42
N LEU A 120 -24.21 9.84 -8.68
CA LEU A 120 -23.32 10.85 -9.24
C LEU A 120 -22.60 10.28 -10.46
N SER A 121 -22.97 10.77 -11.65
CA SER A 121 -22.46 10.24 -12.93
C SER A 121 -20.97 10.48 -13.15
N SER A 122 -20.41 11.58 -12.61
CA SER A 122 -18.99 11.91 -12.71
C SER A 122 -18.10 11.13 -11.74
N LEU A 123 -18.69 10.51 -10.71
CA LEU A 123 -17.94 9.82 -9.65
C LEU A 123 -17.06 8.71 -10.22
N LYS A 124 -17.60 7.93 -11.16
CA LYS A 124 -16.87 6.81 -11.74
C LYS A 124 -15.59 7.25 -12.44
N THR A 125 -15.66 8.31 -13.25
CA THR A 125 -14.48 8.85 -13.94
C THR A 125 -13.47 9.40 -12.95
N ALA A 126 -13.92 10.22 -11.99
CA ALA A 126 -13.05 10.79 -10.95
C ALA A 126 -12.31 9.70 -10.15
N LEU A 127 -13.00 8.62 -9.78
CA LEU A 127 -12.38 7.51 -9.06
C LEU A 127 -11.34 6.76 -9.90
N LEU A 128 -11.56 6.59 -11.20
CA LEU A 128 -10.59 5.92 -12.07
C LEU A 128 -9.36 6.78 -12.31
N ASP A 129 -9.54 8.09 -12.48
CA ASP A 129 -8.42 9.02 -12.61
C ASP A 129 -7.57 9.03 -11.33
N HIS A 130 -8.22 9.09 -10.16
CA HIS A 130 -7.54 9.02 -8.86
C HIS A 130 -6.80 7.69 -8.67
N LEU A 131 -7.40 6.55 -9.02
CA LEU A 131 -6.73 5.25 -8.92
C LEU A 131 -5.51 5.13 -9.85
N ALA A 132 -5.61 5.68 -11.07
CA ALA A 132 -4.49 5.71 -11.99
C ALA A 132 -3.31 6.53 -11.44
N GLU A 133 -3.58 7.69 -10.84
CA GLU A 133 -2.57 8.50 -10.14
C GLU A 133 -1.98 7.73 -8.95
N TYR A 134 -2.83 7.16 -8.10
CA TYR A 134 -2.43 6.38 -6.94
C TYR A 134 -1.50 5.21 -7.30
N LYS A 135 -1.75 4.55 -8.44
CA LYS A 135 -0.90 3.47 -8.95
C LYS A 135 0.50 3.97 -9.34
N VAL A 136 0.58 5.10 -10.04
CA VAL A 136 1.86 5.72 -10.41
C VAL A 136 2.64 6.14 -9.16
N GLU A 137 1.96 6.68 -8.15
CA GLU A 137 2.59 7.02 -6.86
C GLU A 137 3.14 5.79 -6.14
N LEU A 138 2.40 4.68 -6.12
CA LEU A 138 2.86 3.42 -5.57
C LEU A 138 4.12 2.92 -6.28
N GLU A 139 4.16 2.97 -7.61
CA GLU A 139 5.31 2.60 -8.44
C GLU A 139 6.54 3.47 -8.15
N ALA A 140 6.36 4.79 -8.02
CA ALA A 140 7.43 5.74 -7.77
C ALA A 140 7.92 5.77 -6.30
N SER A 141 7.12 5.25 -5.35
CA SER A 141 7.37 5.38 -3.90
C SER A 141 8.77 4.93 -3.47
N ALA A 142 9.25 3.77 -3.94
CA ALA A 142 10.55 3.24 -3.57
C ALA A 142 11.71 4.07 -4.15
N ASP A 143 11.53 4.66 -5.32
CA ASP A 143 12.55 5.49 -5.97
C ASP A 143 12.60 6.89 -5.33
N ASN A 144 11.45 7.42 -4.91
CA ASN A 144 11.36 8.65 -4.12
C ASN A 144 12.03 8.50 -2.75
N ILE A 145 11.95 7.33 -2.11
CA ILE A 145 12.69 7.03 -0.88
C ILE A 145 14.20 6.93 -1.18
N ALA A 146 14.56 6.22 -2.25
CA ALA A 146 15.97 6.02 -2.60
C ALA A 146 16.70 7.32 -2.95
N SER A 147 16.03 8.30 -3.56
CA SER A 147 16.62 9.59 -3.91
C SER A 147 17.14 10.38 -2.69
N GLN A 148 16.48 10.21 -1.53
CA GLN A 148 16.86 10.85 -0.26
C GLN A 148 18.06 10.19 0.41
N ALA A 149 18.56 9.05 -0.09
CA ALA A 149 19.62 8.31 0.58
C ALA A 149 20.93 9.09 0.73
N SER A 150 21.20 10.04 -0.16
CA SER A 150 22.41 10.87 -0.10
C SER A 150 22.39 11.90 1.04
N GLU A 151 21.22 12.22 1.60
CA GLU A 151 21.09 13.13 2.73
C GLU A 151 21.34 12.43 4.06
N HIS A 152 21.17 11.10 4.10
CA HIS A 152 21.20 10.30 5.33
C HIS A 152 22.42 9.39 5.47
N ILE A 153 23.07 8.98 4.37
CA ILE A 153 24.21 8.06 4.41
C ILE A 153 25.48 8.81 4.03
N HIS A 154 26.43 8.92 4.96
CA HIS A 154 27.72 9.58 4.74
C HIS A 154 28.87 8.58 4.57
N SER A 155 30.01 9.06 4.07
CA SER A 155 31.19 8.22 3.87
C SER A 155 31.74 7.72 5.20
N ASN A 156 32.25 6.49 5.22
CA ASN A 156 32.81 5.79 6.38
C ASN A 156 31.83 5.48 7.51
N GLU A 157 30.52 5.62 7.29
CA GLU A 157 29.50 5.14 8.22
C GLU A 157 29.38 3.61 8.22
N VAL A 158 28.80 3.07 9.29
CA VAL A 158 28.44 1.66 9.41
C VAL A 158 26.93 1.58 9.62
N ILE A 159 26.22 1.02 8.63
CA ILE A 159 24.77 0.88 8.65
C ILE A 159 24.40 -0.56 9.00
N LEU A 160 23.56 -0.76 10.00
CA LEU A 160 23.01 -2.06 10.37
C LEU A 160 21.61 -2.20 9.76
N THR A 161 21.33 -3.33 9.10
CA THR A 161 20.00 -3.67 8.60
C THR A 161 19.68 -5.13 8.87
N VAL A 162 18.40 -5.49 8.87
CA VAL A 162 17.89 -6.83 9.14
C VAL A 162 16.98 -7.30 8.01
N GLY A 163 17.12 -8.57 7.63
CA GLY A 163 16.24 -9.22 6.67
C GLY A 163 16.44 -8.77 5.22
N LYS A 164 15.37 -8.92 4.41
CA LYS A 164 15.33 -8.56 3.00
C LYS A 164 14.22 -7.55 2.74
N SER A 165 14.60 -6.35 2.30
CA SER A 165 13.67 -5.31 1.86
C SER A 165 14.17 -4.66 0.57
N SER A 166 13.35 -4.72 -0.49
CA SER A 166 13.68 -4.11 -1.79
C SER A 166 13.84 -2.59 -1.70
N THR A 167 13.10 -1.94 -0.81
CA THR A 167 13.19 -0.49 -0.59
C THR A 167 14.52 -0.12 0.07
N VAL A 168 14.90 -0.83 1.13
CA VAL A 168 16.18 -0.60 1.83
C VAL A 168 17.35 -0.93 0.92
N GLU A 169 17.25 -2.00 0.14
CA GLU A 169 18.26 -2.34 -0.87
C GLU A 169 18.44 -1.22 -1.89
N LYS A 170 17.35 -0.71 -2.50
CA LYS A 170 17.41 0.40 -3.45
C LYS A 170 18.01 1.65 -2.81
N PHE A 171 17.61 1.97 -1.58
CA PHE A 171 18.13 3.10 -0.80
C PHE A 171 19.64 3.03 -0.60
N LEU A 172 20.14 1.89 -0.13
CA LEU A 172 21.57 1.65 0.04
C LEU A 172 22.30 1.69 -1.31
N LYS A 173 21.81 0.98 -2.32
CA LYS A 173 22.43 1.01 -3.66
C LYS A 173 22.49 2.41 -4.25
N PHE A 174 21.52 3.27 -3.97
CA PHE A 174 21.52 4.66 -4.43
C PHE A 174 22.64 5.48 -3.76
N ALA A 175 22.79 5.41 -2.44
CA ALA A 175 23.88 6.08 -1.73
C ALA A 175 25.27 5.54 -2.11
N ALA A 176 25.38 4.24 -2.39
CA ALA A 176 26.64 3.60 -2.80
C ALA A 176 27.16 4.08 -4.17
N LYS A 177 26.35 4.80 -4.96
CA LYS A 177 26.80 5.42 -6.21
C LYS A 177 27.80 6.56 -5.98
N THR A 178 27.65 7.29 -4.88
CA THR A 178 28.42 8.51 -4.61
C THR A 178 29.38 8.35 -3.42
N ARG A 179 29.09 7.44 -2.50
CA ARG A 179 29.79 7.35 -1.20
C ARG A 179 30.24 5.93 -0.89
N LYS A 180 31.31 5.84 -0.09
CA LYS A 180 31.82 4.56 0.44
C LYS A 180 31.49 4.44 1.91
N TYR A 181 30.77 3.39 2.29
CA TYR A 181 30.34 3.12 3.66
C TYR A 181 30.14 1.60 3.82
N HIS A 182 30.02 1.15 5.07
CA HIS A 182 29.87 -0.26 5.40
C HIS A 182 28.41 -0.58 5.72
N VAL A 183 27.96 -1.76 5.32
CA VAL A 183 26.62 -2.26 5.65
C VAL A 183 26.78 -3.62 6.30
N ILE A 184 26.21 -3.78 7.48
CA ILE A 184 26.06 -5.05 8.19
C ILE A 184 24.62 -5.52 7.97
N VAL A 185 24.45 -6.68 7.35
CA VAL A 185 23.13 -7.29 7.14
C VAL A 185 22.98 -8.48 8.07
N VAL A 186 22.02 -8.37 8.98
CA VAL A 186 21.65 -9.43 9.92
C VAL A 186 20.54 -10.27 9.29
N GLU A 187 20.70 -11.58 9.31
CA GLU A 187 19.64 -12.49 8.89
C GLU A 187 18.49 -12.53 9.89
N SER A 188 17.26 -12.61 9.39
CA SER A 188 16.08 -12.81 10.24
C SER A 188 15.73 -14.30 10.24
N ALA A 189 16.24 -15.06 11.22
CA ALA A 189 15.70 -16.39 11.51
C ALA A 189 14.24 -16.23 12.00
N PRO A 190 13.29 -17.11 11.60
CA PRO A 190 13.48 -18.41 10.94
C PRO A 190 13.44 -18.39 9.40
N ASP A 191 13.09 -17.26 8.76
CA ASP A 191 12.85 -17.21 7.31
C ASP A 191 14.14 -17.08 6.49
N TYR A 192 15.28 -16.81 7.15
CA TYR A 192 16.63 -16.66 6.57
C TYR A 192 16.67 -15.79 5.30
N GLN A 193 15.78 -14.80 5.21
CA GLN A 193 15.73 -13.92 4.06
C GLN A 193 16.78 -12.82 4.21
N VAL A 194 17.81 -12.87 3.38
CA VAL A 194 18.83 -11.82 3.29
C VAL A 194 18.92 -11.35 1.84
N PHE A 195 19.05 -10.04 1.63
CA PHE A 195 19.46 -9.54 0.32
C PHE A 195 20.99 -9.50 0.22
N ILE A 196 21.52 -10.01 -0.89
CA ILE A 196 22.96 -9.99 -1.17
C ILE A 196 23.32 -8.70 -1.90
N ILE A 197 23.88 -7.74 -1.18
CA ILE A 197 24.42 -6.53 -1.80
C ILE A 197 25.76 -6.87 -2.46
N TYR A 198 25.72 -7.21 -3.76
CA TYR A 198 26.91 -7.24 -4.59
C TYR A 198 27.30 -5.81 -4.98
N SER A 199 28.11 -5.17 -4.15
CA SER A 199 28.80 -3.93 -4.49
C SER A 199 30.24 -4.02 -3.97
N PRO A 200 31.26 -3.55 -4.73
CA PRO A 200 32.66 -3.55 -4.30
C PRO A 200 32.95 -2.71 -3.05
N ILE A 201 31.93 -2.09 -2.45
CA ILE A 201 32.01 -1.11 -1.38
C ILE A 201 31.41 -1.62 -0.06
N ALA A 202 30.47 -2.58 -0.10
CA ALA A 202 29.81 -3.11 1.09
C ALA A 202 30.38 -4.47 1.49
N LYS A 203 31.56 -4.47 2.11
CA LYS A 203 32.03 -5.62 2.89
C LYS A 203 31.49 -5.46 4.31
N LEU A 204 30.54 -6.30 4.72
CA LEU A 204 30.66 -7.13 5.93
C LEU A 204 29.34 -7.88 6.21
N TYR A 205 29.38 -9.20 6.08
CA TYR A 205 28.32 -10.10 6.54
C TYR A 205 28.60 -10.46 8.00
N ILE A 206 27.73 -10.04 8.94
CA ILE A 206 27.74 -10.58 10.31
C ILE A 206 26.39 -11.25 10.53
N CYS A 207 26.42 -12.57 10.43
CA CYS A 207 25.36 -13.45 10.90
C CYS A 207 25.34 -13.38 12.44
N ILE A 208 24.35 -12.68 13.01
CA ILE A 208 24.07 -12.67 14.46
C ILE A 208 22.85 -13.58 14.73
N SER A 209 22.89 -14.80 14.21
CA SER A 209 22.04 -15.87 14.71
C SER A 209 22.97 -16.94 15.30
N GLY A 210 22.76 -17.27 16.57
CA GLY A 210 23.61 -18.20 17.34
C GLY A 210 23.54 -19.66 16.88
N THR A 211 23.21 -19.95 15.61
CA THR A 211 23.01 -21.31 15.10
C THR A 211 23.52 -21.54 13.67
N CYS A 212 24.36 -20.66 13.11
CA CYS A 212 25.06 -20.94 11.85
C CYS A 212 26.55 -21.23 12.11
N ASN A 213 26.89 -22.52 12.17
CA ASN A 213 28.27 -23.01 12.04
C ASN A 213 28.82 -22.62 10.66
N GLY A 214 29.52 -21.49 10.53
CA GLY A 214 30.32 -21.26 9.32
C GLY A 214 30.66 -19.84 8.90
N CYS A 215 30.12 -18.78 9.52
CA CYS A 215 30.46 -17.41 9.11
C CYS A 215 31.20 -16.66 10.23
N PHE A 216 32.44 -17.08 10.50
CA PHE A 216 33.40 -16.28 11.25
C PHE A 216 34.32 -15.52 10.28
N PHE A 217 34.51 -14.25 10.59
CA PHE A 217 35.48 -13.33 10.02
C PHE A 217 36.77 -14.02 9.53
N LYS A 218 37.04 -13.90 8.23
CA LYS A 218 38.39 -13.96 7.67
C LYS A 218 38.57 -12.84 6.66
#